data_AF-A0A0M9WDS7-F1
#
_entry.id   AF-A0A0M9WDS7-F1
#
_cell.length_a   1.000
_cell.length_b   1.000
_cell.length_c   1.000
_cell.angle_alpha   90.00
_cell.angle_beta   90.00
_cell.angle_gamma   90.00
#
_symmetry.space_group_name_H-M   'P 1'
#
loop_
_entity.id
_entity.type
_entity.pdbx_description
1 polymer ?
#
loop_
_entity_poly.entity_id
_entity_poly.type
_entity_poly.pdbx_seq_one_letter_code
_entity_poly.pdbx_strand_id
1 'polypeptide(L)'
;MDLGSLRLRRTKKKRNDPPISEHAFGPYWRIQTLLDDSKENAPLPHAIIDTIAHVPANHADQSLTLHEVRAIVNVMLIRTSHRPFRGYSIHPLLVLSYMGEQHGRIIQASFDGENLILQYSPLWSFEDDDTAPVELFIRYYISQLVGLERADAGVRALAESVALMDLE
;
A
#
# COMPACT_ATOMS: atom_id res chain seq x y z
N MET A 1 18.56 -8.14 7.51
CA MET A 1 17.22 -7.53 7.64
C MET A 1 16.75 -7.76 9.06
N ASP A 2 16.60 -6.70 9.87
CA ASP A 2 16.17 -6.83 11.28
C ASP A 2 14.64 -6.82 11.37
N LEU A 3 14.07 -8.03 11.46
CA LEU A 3 12.62 -8.26 11.63
C LEU A 3 12.08 -7.69 12.94
N GLY A 4 12.94 -7.37 13.92
CA GLY A 4 12.55 -6.88 15.25
C GLY A 4 11.93 -5.49 15.26
N SER A 5 12.07 -4.72 14.18
CA SER A 5 11.53 -3.36 14.07
C SER A 5 10.17 -3.25 13.40
N LEU A 6 9.68 -4.31 12.76
CA LEU A 6 8.37 -4.36 12.11
C LEU A 6 7.30 -4.60 13.18
N ARG A 7 6.38 -3.64 13.36
CA ARG A 7 5.24 -3.82 14.26
C ARG A 7 4.03 -4.32 13.50
N LEU A 8 3.55 -5.51 13.85
CA LEU A 8 2.21 -5.95 13.48
C LEU A 8 1.18 -5.12 14.26
N ARG A 9 0.70 -4.03 13.67
CA ARG A 9 -0.36 -3.22 14.30
C ARG A 9 -1.73 -3.85 14.02
N ARG A 10 -2.31 -4.53 15.02
CA ARG A 10 -3.77 -4.51 15.21
C ARG A 10 -4.14 -3.11 15.70
N THR A 11 -4.41 -2.19 14.77
CA THR A 11 -4.67 -0.77 15.08
C THR A 11 -5.85 -0.63 16.04
N LYS A 12 -5.63 0.03 17.20
CA LYS A 12 -6.73 0.52 18.04
C LYS A 12 -7.48 1.61 17.26
N LYS A 13 -8.66 1.27 16.74
CA LYS A 13 -9.57 2.13 15.98
C LYS A 13 -9.89 3.41 16.77
N LYS A 14 -9.60 4.60 16.23
CA LYS A 14 -10.17 5.85 16.78
C LYS A 14 -11.61 5.99 16.31
N ARG A 15 -12.43 6.72 17.08
CA ARG A 15 -13.88 6.85 16.91
C ARG A 15 -14.32 7.31 15.50
N ASN A 16 -13.43 7.96 14.73
CA ASN A 16 -13.72 8.51 13.40
C ASN A 16 -12.77 8.01 12.29
N ASP A 17 -11.90 7.02 12.56
CA ASP A 17 -11.06 6.47 11.48
C ASP A 17 -11.94 5.68 10.50
N PRO A 18 -11.73 5.80 9.17
CA PRO A 18 -12.43 4.97 8.21
C PRO A 18 -12.22 3.49 8.57
N PRO A 19 -13.26 2.65 8.49
CA PRO A 19 -13.14 1.25 8.84
C PRO A 19 -12.13 0.57 7.92
N ILE A 20 -11.03 0.07 8.50
CA ILE A 20 -10.08 -0.85 7.85
C ILE A 20 -10.78 -2.20 7.52
N SER A 21 -11.92 -2.46 8.18
CA SER A 21 -12.88 -3.52 7.89
C SER A 21 -14.29 -3.10 8.33
N GLU A 22 -15.28 -3.06 7.42
CA GLU A 22 -16.68 -2.80 7.75
C GLU A 22 -17.33 -4.01 8.44
N HIS A 23 -18.14 -3.78 9.49
CA HIS A 23 -18.82 -4.82 10.29
C HIS A 23 -20.35 -4.74 10.16
N ALA A 24 -20.86 -4.40 8.99
CA ALA A 24 -22.29 -4.51 8.69
C ALA A 24 -22.41 -5.32 7.39
N PHE A 25 -22.87 -6.57 7.52
CA PHE A 25 -22.68 -7.68 6.57
C PHE A 25 -21.24 -8.21 6.57
N GLY A 26 -21.08 -9.51 6.90
CA GLY A 26 -19.76 -10.14 7.12
C GLY A 26 -18.79 -9.80 5.98
N PRO A 27 -17.53 -9.46 6.27
CA PRO A 27 -16.71 -8.74 5.30
C PRO A 27 -16.42 -9.64 4.10
N TYR A 28 -17.04 -9.33 2.97
CA TYR A 28 -16.64 -9.83 1.65
C TYR A 28 -15.17 -9.47 1.35
N TRP A 29 -14.56 -8.55 2.09
CA TRP A 29 -13.13 -8.26 2.02
C TRP A 29 -12.59 -7.62 3.31
N ARG A 30 -11.29 -7.77 3.57
CA ARG A 30 -10.58 -7.12 4.69
C ARG A 30 -9.11 -6.88 4.40
N ILE A 31 -8.53 -5.88 5.05
CA ILE A 31 -7.07 -5.79 5.24
C ILE A 31 -6.68 -6.76 6.35
N GLN A 32 -5.77 -7.69 6.04
CA GLN A 32 -5.32 -8.73 6.96
C GLN A 32 -4.14 -8.25 7.80
N THR A 33 -3.15 -7.62 7.15
CA THR A 33 -1.94 -7.08 7.78
C THR A 33 -1.64 -5.68 7.27
N LEU A 34 -1.02 -4.88 8.13
CA LEU A 34 -0.35 -3.63 7.80
C LEU A 34 1.05 -3.66 8.44
N LEU A 35 2.07 -3.63 7.59
CA LEU A 35 3.48 -3.53 7.94
C LEU A 35 3.93 -2.09 7.68
N ASP A 36 4.35 -1.38 8.72
CA ASP A 36 4.87 -0.01 8.63
C ASP A 36 6.09 0.18 9.54
N ASP A 37 6.92 1.19 9.21
CA ASP A 37 7.98 1.66 10.11
C ASP A 37 7.43 2.82 10.94
N SER A 38 6.77 2.48 12.05
CA SER A 38 6.19 3.47 12.95
C SER A 38 7.19 4.01 14.00
N LYS A 39 8.51 3.93 13.78
CA LYS A 39 9.50 4.49 14.72
C LYS A 39 9.28 5.99 14.88
N GLU A 40 9.16 6.45 16.13
CA GLU A 40 8.79 7.85 16.43
C GLU A 40 9.80 8.89 15.89
N ASN A 41 11.07 8.52 15.78
CA ASN A 41 12.13 9.48 15.46
C ASN A 41 12.43 9.61 13.96
N ALA A 42 12.13 8.59 13.15
CA ALA A 42 12.40 8.56 11.71
C ALA A 42 11.53 7.51 11.00
N PRO A 43 10.20 7.69 10.97
CA PRO A 43 9.29 6.70 10.39
C PRO A 43 9.42 6.70 8.87
N LEU A 44 9.43 5.53 8.22
CA LEU A 44 9.47 5.46 6.76
C LEU A 44 8.04 5.54 6.19
N PRO A 45 7.81 6.36 5.13
CA PRO A 45 6.51 6.51 4.53
C PRO A 45 6.09 5.34 3.65
N HIS A 46 6.90 4.29 3.48
CA HIS A 46 6.45 3.08 2.80
C HIS A 46 5.71 2.17 3.80
N ALA A 47 4.57 1.62 3.38
CA ALA A 47 3.87 0.56 4.10
C ALA A 47 3.55 -0.60 3.15
N ILE A 48 3.43 -1.80 3.70
CA ILE A 48 2.98 -2.99 2.98
C ILE A 48 1.68 -3.47 3.63
N ILE A 49 0.66 -3.77 2.84
CA ILE A 49 -0.57 -4.42 3.31
C ILE A 49 -0.83 -5.69 2.52
N ASP A 50 -1.52 -6.64 3.14
CA ASP A 50 -2.21 -7.70 2.43
C ASP A 50 -3.71 -7.61 2.64
N THR A 51 -4.46 -7.93 1.59
CA THR A 51 -5.92 -7.89 1.58
C THR A 51 -6.47 -9.22 1.13
N ILE A 52 -7.59 -9.63 1.70
CA ILE A 52 -8.32 -10.82 1.29
C ILE A 52 -9.74 -10.41 0.94
N ALA A 53 -10.24 -10.87 -0.21
CA ALA A 53 -11.61 -10.66 -0.64
C ALA A 53 -12.27 -11.93 -1.18
N HIS A 54 -13.48 -12.21 -0.73
CA HIS A 54 -14.36 -13.25 -1.23
C HIS A 54 -15.16 -12.74 -2.44
N VAL A 55 -14.45 -12.25 -3.47
CA VAL A 55 -15.01 -11.80 -4.75
C VAL A 55 -14.46 -12.68 -5.88
N PRO A 56 -15.27 -13.06 -6.89
CA PRO A 56 -14.76 -13.83 -8.03
C PRO A 56 -13.61 -13.13 -8.76
N ALA A 57 -12.59 -13.89 -9.17
CA ALA A 57 -11.42 -13.39 -9.90
C ALA A 57 -11.72 -13.04 -11.37
N ASN A 58 -12.80 -13.59 -11.92
CA ASN A 58 -13.15 -13.57 -13.35
C ASN A 58 -13.25 -12.19 -14.03
N HIS A 59 -13.50 -11.12 -13.27
CA HIS A 59 -13.60 -9.74 -13.79
C HIS A 59 -12.43 -8.85 -13.34
N ALA A 60 -11.54 -9.38 -12.50
CA ALA A 60 -10.46 -8.60 -11.93
C ALA A 60 -9.26 -8.48 -12.90
N ASP A 61 -9.09 -9.37 -13.86
CA ASP A 61 -7.90 -9.40 -14.73
C ASP A 61 -7.63 -8.10 -15.50
N GLN A 62 -8.67 -7.30 -15.77
CA GLN A 62 -8.58 -6.11 -16.61
C GLN A 62 -8.65 -4.78 -15.82
N SER A 63 -8.96 -4.84 -14.52
CA SER A 63 -9.15 -3.64 -13.71
C SER A 63 -9.01 -3.94 -12.23
N LEU A 64 -8.62 -2.93 -11.45
CA LEU A 64 -8.65 -3.03 -10.00
C LEU A 64 -10.08 -3.19 -9.48
N THR A 65 -10.25 -4.01 -8.47
CA THR A 65 -11.54 -4.22 -7.81
C THR A 65 -11.87 -3.08 -6.86
N LEU A 66 -13.15 -3.00 -6.46
CA LEU A 66 -13.58 -2.05 -5.44
C LEU A 66 -12.88 -2.28 -4.09
N HIS A 67 -12.58 -3.53 -3.70
CA HIS A 67 -11.92 -3.80 -2.42
C HIS A 67 -10.46 -3.35 -2.42
N GLU A 68 -9.76 -3.51 -3.54
CA GLU A 68 -8.37 -3.05 -3.71
C GLU A 68 -8.30 -1.54 -3.57
N VAL A 69 -9.14 -0.83 -4.34
CA VAL A 69 -9.17 0.64 -4.31
C VAL A 69 -9.60 1.16 -2.94
N ARG A 70 -10.62 0.55 -2.30
CA ARG A 70 -11.06 0.94 -0.95
C ARG A 70 -9.96 0.73 0.09
N ALA A 71 -9.27 -0.41 0.05
CA ALA A 71 -8.17 -0.68 0.98
C ALA A 71 -7.07 0.37 0.85
N ILE A 72 -6.67 0.68 -0.39
CA ILE A 72 -5.66 1.70 -0.69
C ILE A 72 -6.09 3.07 -0.15
N VAL A 73 -7.28 3.55 -0.53
CA VAL A 73 -7.78 4.86 -0.10
C VAL A 73 -7.88 4.96 1.41
N ASN A 74 -8.41 3.94 2.09
CA ASN A 74 -8.54 3.95 3.55
C ASN A 74 -7.17 4.03 4.24
N VAL A 75 -6.19 3.26 3.76
CA VAL A 75 -4.83 3.30 4.31
C VAL A 75 -4.18 4.65 4.03
N MET A 76 -4.33 5.20 2.83
CA MET A 76 -3.81 6.53 2.48
C MET A 76 -4.41 7.62 3.38
N LEU A 77 -5.73 7.63 3.60
CA LEU A 77 -6.40 8.61 4.47
C LEU A 77 -5.87 8.55 5.91
N ILE A 78 -5.70 7.35 6.45
CA ILE A 78 -5.14 7.16 7.79
C ILE A 78 -3.71 7.68 7.84
N ARG A 79 -2.90 7.33 6.83
CA ARG A 79 -1.47 7.62 6.83
C ARG A 79 -1.16 9.08 6.61
N THR A 80 -1.80 9.75 5.65
CA THR A 80 -1.64 11.19 5.41
C THR A 80 -2.10 12.02 6.61
N SER A 81 -3.08 11.52 7.37
CA SER A 81 -3.58 12.18 8.57
C SER A 81 -2.76 11.88 9.84
N HIS A 82 -1.92 10.85 9.85
CA HIS A 82 -1.19 10.38 11.02
C HIS A 82 0.09 11.19 11.26
N ARG A 83 0.25 11.75 12.48
CA ARG A 83 1.31 12.73 12.80
C ARG A 83 2.73 12.35 12.36
N PRO A 84 3.23 11.12 12.60
CA PRO A 84 4.55 10.69 12.12
C PRO A 84 4.78 10.82 10.61
N PHE A 85 3.71 10.74 9.80
CA PHE A 85 3.80 10.70 8.34
C PHE A 85 3.34 12.00 7.65
N ARG A 86 2.80 12.97 8.40
CA ARG A 86 2.28 14.24 7.84
C ARG A 86 3.33 15.07 7.12
N GLY A 87 4.61 14.91 7.47
CA GLY A 87 5.72 15.66 6.88
C GLY A 87 6.27 15.05 5.58
N TYR A 88 5.76 13.91 5.13
CA TYR A 88 6.16 13.31 3.87
C TYR A 88 5.24 13.77 2.75
N SER A 89 5.83 14.16 1.62
CA SER A 89 5.10 14.53 0.40
C SER A 89 4.56 13.33 -0.35
N ILE A 90 5.21 12.17 -0.21
CA ILE A 90 4.85 10.94 -0.93
C ILE A 90 4.58 9.84 0.10
N HIS A 91 3.48 9.11 -0.08
CA HIS A 91 3.11 7.97 0.75
C HIS A 91 3.05 6.68 -0.09
N PRO A 92 4.17 5.95 -0.23
CA PRO A 92 4.16 4.66 -0.92
C PRO A 92 3.38 3.59 -0.13
N LEU A 93 2.63 2.78 -0.86
CA LEU A 93 1.90 1.63 -0.34
C LEU A 93 2.03 0.46 -1.30
N LEU A 94 2.57 -0.65 -0.81
CA LEU A 94 2.56 -1.92 -1.51
C LEU A 94 1.38 -2.76 -1.01
N VAL A 95 0.59 -3.31 -1.91
CA VAL A 95 -0.58 -4.15 -1.61
C VAL A 95 -0.38 -5.52 -2.22
N LEU A 96 -0.46 -6.56 -1.41
CA LEU A 96 -0.66 -7.93 -1.86
C LEU A 96 -2.16 -8.21 -1.77
N SER A 97 -2.86 -8.20 -2.90
CA SER A 97 -4.31 -8.44 -2.91
C SER A 97 -4.62 -9.87 -3.29
N TYR A 98 -5.33 -10.57 -2.40
CA TYR A 98 -5.81 -11.91 -2.62
C TYR A 98 -7.32 -11.89 -2.77
N MET A 99 -7.84 -12.61 -3.77
CA MET A 99 -9.26 -12.67 -4.06
C MET A 99 -9.69 -14.00 -4.68
N GLY A 100 -10.98 -14.30 -4.59
CA GLY A 100 -11.59 -15.45 -5.25
C GLY A 100 -11.05 -16.80 -4.78
N GLU A 101 -11.13 -17.79 -5.66
CA GLU A 101 -10.58 -19.14 -5.45
C GLU A 101 -9.07 -19.10 -5.74
N GLN A 102 -8.28 -18.61 -4.78
CA GLN A 102 -6.80 -18.63 -4.84
C GLN A 102 -6.18 -17.78 -5.94
N HIS A 103 -6.63 -16.54 -6.11
CA HIS A 103 -6.00 -15.59 -7.02
C HIS A 103 -5.40 -14.41 -6.26
N GLY A 104 -4.37 -13.77 -6.84
CA GLY A 104 -3.85 -12.54 -6.26
C GLY A 104 -3.01 -11.70 -7.21
N ARG A 105 -2.79 -10.44 -6.85
CA ARG A 105 -1.91 -9.51 -7.56
C ARG A 105 -1.14 -8.61 -6.60
N ILE A 106 -0.12 -7.95 -7.14
CA ILE A 106 0.67 -6.95 -6.44
C ILE A 106 0.30 -5.57 -6.99
N ILE A 107 -0.01 -4.63 -6.09
CA ILE A 107 -0.33 -3.24 -6.44
C ILE A 107 0.67 -2.33 -5.75
N GLN A 108 1.26 -1.42 -6.51
CA GLN A 108 2.02 -0.30 -6.01
C GLN A 108 1.15 0.95 -6.11
N ALA A 109 0.86 1.55 -4.96
CA ALA A 109 0.13 2.79 -4.85
C ALA A 109 1.05 3.89 -4.31
N SER A 110 0.92 5.08 -4.86
CA SER A 110 1.63 6.28 -4.39
C SER A 110 0.67 7.45 -4.37
N PHE A 111 0.64 8.17 -3.27
CA PHE A 111 -0.11 9.41 -3.15
C PHE A 111 0.85 10.57 -2.90
N ASP A 112 0.77 11.62 -3.71
CA ASP A 112 1.65 12.81 -3.68
C ASP A 112 1.01 14.05 -3.02
N GLY A 113 -0.23 13.91 -2.52
CA GLY A 113 -1.04 15.01 -1.99
C GLY A 113 -2.18 15.44 -2.92
N GLU A 114 -2.06 15.17 -4.22
CA GLU A 114 -3.03 15.56 -5.24
C GLU A 114 -3.52 14.34 -6.05
N ASN A 115 -2.59 13.50 -6.49
CA ASN A 115 -2.83 12.36 -7.35
C ASN A 115 -2.58 11.04 -6.61
N LEU A 116 -3.49 10.10 -6.80
CA LEU A 116 -3.31 8.71 -6.40
C LEU A 116 -2.90 7.89 -7.64
N ILE A 117 -1.62 7.54 -7.71
CA ILE A 117 -1.05 6.75 -8.80
C ILE A 117 -1.11 5.27 -8.41
N LEU A 118 -1.70 4.46 -9.28
CA LEU A 118 -1.86 3.02 -9.09
C LEU A 118 -1.19 2.26 -10.24
N GLN A 119 -0.26 1.38 -9.90
CA GLN A 119 0.33 0.40 -10.82
C GLN A 119 0.07 -0.99 -10.26
N TYR A 120 -0.27 -1.93 -11.11
CA TYR A 120 -0.58 -3.29 -10.68
C TYR A 120 -0.07 -4.31 -11.68
N SER A 121 0.26 -5.48 -11.16
CA SER A 121 0.63 -6.63 -11.95
C SER A 121 -0.60 -7.31 -12.55
N PRO A 122 -0.42 -8.29 -13.48
CA PRO A 122 -1.48 -9.25 -13.80
C PRO A 122 -2.02 -9.94 -12.54
N LEU A 123 -3.23 -10.47 -12.65
CA LEU A 123 -3.75 -11.41 -11.65
C LEU A 123 -3.11 -12.79 -11.89
N TRP A 124 -2.61 -13.39 -10.82
CA TRP A 124 -2.05 -14.74 -10.87
C TRP A 124 -2.95 -15.73 -10.14
N SER A 125 -2.99 -16.95 -10.64
CA SER A 125 -3.58 -18.10 -9.94
C SER A 125 -2.54 -18.74 -9.02
N PHE A 126 -3.01 -19.22 -7.87
CA PHE A 126 -2.29 -20.02 -6.88
C PHE A 126 -2.92 -21.42 -6.76
N GLU A 127 -3.81 -21.81 -7.66
CA GLU A 127 -4.51 -23.10 -7.61
C GLU A 127 -3.60 -24.30 -7.89
N ASP A 128 -2.48 -24.06 -8.58
CA ASP A 128 -1.48 -25.06 -8.93
C ASP A 128 -0.14 -24.73 -8.23
N ASP A 129 0.26 -25.58 -7.30
CA ASP A 129 1.48 -25.42 -6.49
C ASP A 129 2.76 -25.35 -7.34
N ASP A 130 2.80 -25.98 -8.51
CA ASP A 130 3.98 -26.01 -9.38
C ASP A 130 4.18 -24.69 -10.15
N THR A 131 3.10 -23.92 -10.36
CA THR A 131 3.11 -22.67 -11.14
C THR A 131 2.80 -21.42 -10.33
N ALA A 132 2.30 -21.59 -9.09
CA ALA A 132 1.94 -20.50 -8.20
C ALA A 132 3.13 -19.57 -7.92
N PRO A 133 2.99 -18.23 -8.05
CA PRO A 133 4.08 -17.28 -7.86
C PRO A 133 4.35 -16.98 -6.38
N VAL A 134 4.35 -18.01 -5.53
CA VAL A 134 4.50 -17.89 -4.07
C VAL A 134 5.79 -17.17 -3.70
N GLU A 135 6.91 -17.55 -4.32
CA GLU A 135 8.21 -16.92 -4.03
C GLU A 135 8.20 -15.42 -4.38
N LEU A 136 7.57 -15.03 -5.49
CA LEU A 136 7.43 -13.64 -5.89
C LEU A 136 6.68 -12.83 -4.82
N PHE A 137 5.52 -13.34 -4.37
CA PHE A 137 4.71 -12.66 -3.36
C PHE A 137 5.45 -12.55 -2.02
N ILE A 138 6.16 -13.60 -1.60
CA ILE A 138 6.98 -13.56 -0.38
C ILE A 138 8.06 -12.48 -0.49
N ARG A 139 8.79 -12.39 -1.61
CA ARG A 139 9.83 -11.37 -1.83
C ARG A 139 9.29 -9.95 -1.68
N TYR A 140 8.09 -9.68 -2.21
CA TYR A 140 7.43 -8.39 -2.05
C TYR A 140 6.93 -8.15 -0.62
N TYR A 141 6.37 -9.18 0.03
CA TYR A 141 5.89 -9.10 1.42
C TYR A 141 7.02 -8.78 2.41
N ILE A 142 8.21 -9.36 2.21
CA ILE A 142 9.38 -9.13 3.05
C ILE A 142 10.29 -8.02 2.53
N SER A 143 9.86 -7.26 1.52
CA SER A 143 10.67 -6.18 0.96
C SER A 143 10.96 -5.10 2.00
N GLN A 144 12.12 -4.46 1.86
CA GLN A 144 12.52 -3.40 2.78
C GLN A 144 11.59 -2.19 2.60
N LEU A 145 11.10 -1.64 3.72
CA LEU A 145 10.41 -0.37 3.71
C LEU A 145 11.39 0.73 3.28
N VAL A 146 10.98 1.60 2.36
CA VAL A 146 11.82 2.69 1.83
C VAL A 146 11.22 4.03 2.22
N GLY A 147 12.07 5.04 2.34
CA GLY A 147 11.62 6.43 2.39
C GLY A 147 12.18 7.15 1.19
N LEU A 148 11.30 7.56 0.27
CA LEU A 148 11.64 8.69 -0.59
C LEU A 148 11.75 9.88 0.37
N GLU A 149 12.94 10.47 0.43
CA GLU A 149 13.34 11.39 1.48
C GLU A 149 12.28 12.47 1.73
N ARG A 150 12.14 12.89 2.99
CA ARG A 150 11.50 14.17 3.33
C ARG A 150 12.06 15.19 2.36
N ALA A 151 11.25 15.74 1.45
CA ALA A 151 11.68 16.63 0.36
C ALA A 151 13.08 17.19 0.61
N ASP A 152 14.10 16.42 0.18
CA ASP A 152 15.46 16.81 0.50
C ASP A 152 15.73 18.06 -0.32
N ALA A 153 16.56 18.95 0.20
CA ALA A 153 16.88 20.20 -0.47
C ALA A 153 17.30 19.97 -1.95
N GLY A 154 17.86 18.80 -2.25
CA GLY A 154 18.20 18.35 -3.61
C GLY A 154 17.02 18.09 -4.55
N VAL A 155 15.90 17.51 -4.09
CA VAL A 155 14.73 17.25 -4.97
C VAL A 155 13.99 18.55 -5.28
N ARG A 156 13.92 19.48 -4.30
CA ARG A 156 13.41 20.83 -4.54
C ARG A 156 14.33 21.62 -5.48
N ALA A 157 15.65 21.53 -5.31
CA ALA A 157 16.61 22.19 -6.19
C ALA A 157 16.54 21.65 -7.63
N LEU A 158 16.31 20.34 -7.81
CA LEU A 158 16.09 19.74 -9.14
C LEU A 158 14.77 20.20 -9.75
N ALA A 159 13.67 20.21 -8.98
CA ALA A 159 12.38 20.70 -9.45
C ALA A 159 12.41 22.19 -9.82
N GLU A 160 13.12 23.01 -9.02
CA GLU A 160 13.34 24.44 -9.30
C GLU A 160 14.25 24.63 -10.53
N SER A 161 15.29 23.81 -10.71
CA SER A 161 16.15 23.84 -11.90
C SER A 161 15.41 23.41 -13.17
N VAL A 162 14.53 22.42 -13.09
CA VAL A 162 13.72 21.96 -14.24
C VAL A 162 12.68 23.03 -14.59
N ALA A 163 12.00 23.61 -13.59
CA ALA A 163 11.07 24.71 -13.81
C ALA A 163 11.73 25.96 -14.42
N LEU A 164 13.01 26.23 -14.10
CA LEU A 164 13.77 27.33 -14.71
C LEU A 164 14.15 27.06 -16.18
N MET A 165 14.32 25.79 -16.56
CA MET A 165 14.66 25.38 -17.93
C MET A 165 13.44 25.39 -18.87
N ASP A 166 12.23 25.26 -18.34
CA ASP A 166 10.97 25.33 -19.11
C ASP A 166 10.49 26.78 -19.35
N LEU A 167 11.29 27.78 -18.96
CA LEU A 167 11.01 29.22 -19.06
C LEU A 167 11.93 29.95 -20.08
N GLU A 168 12.78 29.23 -20.82
CA GLU A 168 13.55 29.73 -21.98
C GLU A 168 12.93 29.28 -23.31
#